data_AF-P0CY66-F1
#
_entry.id   AF-P0CY66-F1
#
_cell.length_a   1.000
_cell.length_b   1.000
_cell.length_c   1.000
_cell.angle_alpha   90.00
_cell.angle_beta   90.00
_cell.angle_gamma   90.00
#
_symmetry.space_group_name_H-M   'P 1'
#
loop_
_entity.id
_entity.type
_entity.pdbx_description
1 polymer ?
#
loop_
_entity_poly.entity_id
_entity_poly.type
_entity_poly.pdbx_seq_one_letter_code
_entity_poly.pdbx_strand_id
1 'polypeptide(L)' 'AEDSRGTQLHRALRKATKLSESTRCKRKGSSCRRTSYDCCTGSCRNGKCG' A
#
# COMPACT_ATOMS: atom_id res chain seq x y z
N ALA A 1 -2.74 37.71 -11.95
CA ALA A 1 -2.45 36.99 -10.70
C ALA A 1 -2.74 35.53 -10.97
N GLU A 2 -1.72 34.69 -11.05
CA GLU A 2 -1.94 33.25 -11.24
C GLU A 2 -2.59 32.69 -9.98
N ASP A 3 -3.91 32.54 -10.04
CA ASP A 3 -4.74 32.00 -8.97
C ASP A 3 -4.26 30.58 -8.62
N SER A 4 -3.43 30.50 -7.59
CA SER A 4 -2.95 29.27 -6.95
C SER A 4 -4.08 28.38 -6.39
N ARG A 5 -5.35 28.76 -6.60
CA ARG A 5 -6.55 27.99 -6.27
C ARG A 5 -6.63 26.68 -7.06
N GLY A 6 -6.05 26.60 -8.26
CA GLY A 6 -6.02 25.36 -9.05
C GLY A 6 -5.19 24.22 -8.43
N THR A 7 -4.25 24.53 -7.53
CA THR A 7 -3.32 23.52 -6.99
C THR A 7 -3.80 22.84 -5.71
N GLN A 8 -4.88 23.32 -5.09
CA GLN A 8 -5.34 22.76 -3.80
C GLN A 8 -6.02 21.40 -3.99
N LEU A 9 -6.77 21.21 -5.09
CA LEU A 9 -7.38 19.93 -5.44
C LEU A 9 -6.35 18.82 -5.65
N HIS A 10 -5.20 19.14 -6.28
CA HIS A 10 -4.13 18.17 -6.45
C HIS A 10 -3.55 17.67 -5.11
N ARG A 11 -3.48 18.52 -4.07
CA ARG A 11 -3.02 18.10 -2.74
C ARG A 11 -4.05 17.22 -2.03
N ALA A 12 -5.34 17.48 -2.18
CA ALA A 12 -6.39 16.64 -1.61
C ALA A 12 -6.39 15.24 -2.25
N LEU A 13 -6.24 15.17 -3.58
CA LEU A 13 -6.12 13.91 -4.30
C LEU A 13 -4.85 13.12 -3.90
N ARG A 14 -3.71 13.80 -3.73
CA ARG A 14 -2.47 13.16 -3.24
C ARG A 14 -2.52 12.74 -1.77
N LYS A 15 -3.33 13.39 -0.92
CA LYS A 15 -3.54 12.94 0.47
C LYS A 15 -4.44 11.72 0.53
N ALA A 16 -5.41 11.59 -0.37
CA ALA A 16 -6.18 10.36 -0.56
C ALA A 16 -5.33 9.22 -1.17
N THR A 17 -4.21 9.53 -1.86
CA THR A 17 -3.19 8.52 -2.18
C THR A 17 -2.31 8.12 -0.98
N LYS A 18 -2.73 8.39 0.27
CA LYS A 18 -2.68 7.34 1.29
C LYS A 18 -3.63 6.20 0.89
N LEU A 19 -3.41 5.68 -0.33
CA LEU A 19 -3.83 4.38 -0.77
C LEU A 19 -3.43 3.47 0.38
N SER A 20 -4.48 3.08 1.07
CA SER A 20 -4.54 2.29 2.28
C SER A 20 -3.31 1.43 2.48
N GLU A 21 -2.82 1.32 3.70
CA GLU A 21 -1.83 0.31 4.09
C GLU A 21 -2.15 -1.11 3.59
N SER A 22 -3.39 -1.39 3.15
CA SER A 22 -3.79 -2.57 2.39
C SER A 22 -3.00 -2.83 1.09
N THR A 23 -2.40 -1.82 0.45
CA THR A 23 -1.51 -2.03 -0.71
C THR A 23 -0.07 -2.33 -0.28
N ARG A 24 0.24 -2.20 1.01
CA ARG A 24 1.55 -2.61 1.52
C ARG A 24 1.56 -4.12 1.65
N CYS A 25 2.64 -4.70 1.16
CA CYS A 25 2.97 -6.08 1.41
C CYS A 25 2.97 -6.39 2.93
N LYS A 26 2.67 -7.64 3.30
CA LYS A 26 2.69 -8.18 4.65
C LYS A 26 4.13 -8.43 5.10
N ARG A 27 4.40 -8.13 6.36
CA ARG A 27 5.73 -8.34 6.97
C ARG A 27 6.01 -9.83 7.17
N LYS A 28 7.28 -10.18 7.38
CA LYS A 28 7.70 -11.54 7.75
C LYS A 28 6.92 -12.02 8.99
N GLY A 29 6.40 -13.25 8.93
CA GLY A 29 5.59 -13.87 9.97
C GLY A 29 4.09 -13.57 9.90
N SER A 30 3.67 -12.57 9.10
CA SER A 30 2.25 -12.27 8.90
C SER A 30 1.54 -13.37 8.13
N SER A 31 0.25 -13.57 8.45
CA SER A 31 -0.58 -14.58 7.79
C SER A 31 -0.80 -14.26 6.31
N CYS A 32 -0.55 -15.22 5.45
CA CYS A 32 -0.72 -15.12 4.00
C CYS A 32 -1.37 -16.39 3.44
N ARG A 33 -1.86 -16.32 2.21
CA ARG A 33 -2.26 -17.50 1.46
C ARG A 33 -1.15 -17.85 0.48
N ARG A 34 -0.93 -19.14 0.21
CA ARG A 34 0.08 -19.61 -0.76
C ARG A 34 -0.07 -18.95 -2.14
N THR A 35 -1.30 -18.63 -2.53
CA THR A 35 -1.64 -17.96 -3.79
C THR A 35 -1.55 -16.44 -3.73
N SER A 36 -1.37 -15.86 -2.55
CA SER A 36 -1.28 -14.41 -2.37
C SER A 36 0.19 -13.98 -2.29
N TYR A 37 0.63 -13.19 -3.27
CA TYR A 37 1.94 -12.55 -3.33
C TYR A 37 1.98 -11.27 -2.49
N ASP A 38 1.31 -11.30 -1.35
CA ASP A 38 1.23 -10.15 -0.48
C ASP A 38 2.45 -10.01 0.43
N CYS A 39 3.39 -10.97 0.49
CA CYS A 39 4.57 -10.88 1.35
C CYS A 39 5.60 -9.85 0.86
N CYS A 40 6.13 -9.01 1.77
CA CYS A 40 7.14 -8.01 1.42
C CYS A 40 8.48 -8.62 1.04
N THR A 41 8.78 -9.76 1.64
CA THR A 41 10.05 -10.46 1.52
C THR A 41 9.77 -11.94 1.58
N GLY A 42 10.32 -12.70 0.64
CA GLY A 42 10.09 -14.14 0.54
C GLY A 42 8.69 -14.49 0.03
N SER A 43 8.33 -15.75 0.16
CA SER A 43 7.07 -16.30 -0.34
C SER A 43 6.17 -16.69 0.83
N CYS A 44 4.88 -16.85 0.57
CA CYS A 44 4.00 -17.41 1.57
C CYS A 44 4.27 -18.91 1.78
N ARG A 45 4.77 -19.29 2.96
CA ARG A 45 5.08 -20.67 3.36
C ARG A 45 4.31 -21.04 4.62
N ASN A 46 3.61 -22.17 4.58
CA ASN A 46 2.78 -22.67 5.70
C ASN A 46 1.79 -21.61 6.27
N GLY A 47 1.25 -20.77 5.38
CA GLY A 47 0.34 -19.69 5.76
C GLY A 47 1.00 -18.44 6.36
N LYS A 48 2.34 -18.32 6.31
CA LYS A 48 3.08 -17.13 6.80
C LYS A 48 4.12 -16.63 5.80
N CYS A 49 4.35 -15.33 5.79
CA CYS A 49 5.38 -14.71 4.96
C CYS A 49 6.77 -14.99 5.51
N GLY A 50 7.69 -15.54 4.70
CA GLY A 50 9.08 -15.75 5.13
C GLY A 50 9.96 -16.54 4.17
#